data_AF-V5H459-F1
#
_entry.id   AF-V5H459-F1
#
_cell.length_a   1.000
_cell.length_b   1.000
_cell.length_c   1.000
_cell.angle_alpha   90.00
_cell.angle_beta   90.00
_cell.angle_gamma   90.00
#
_symmetry.space_group_name_H-M   'P 1'
#
loop_
_entity.id
_entity.type
_entity.pdbx_description
1 polymer ?
#
loop_
_entity_poly.entity_id
_entity_poly.type
_entity_poly.pdbx_seq_one_letter_code
_entity_poly.pdbx_strand_id
1 'polypeptide(L)'
;MRVVVGFLHFGVAWIALASWCASSSAEGVSKMDIYEFESWVSCLDPEPVTCENQKGKHASYNRTTGECEERNGTECGGGENHFENLLMCKKSCDDAPKPPCSLEVDYGVGRANMPRWYFDTTNATCEKFSYGGVTGNNNNFESKQECNNTCNGFSLLKKVNVTIN
;
A
#
# COMPACT_ATOMS: atom_id res chain seq x y z
N MET A 1 24.01 2.43 -15.33
CA MET A 1 23.13 1.30 -15.67
C MET A 1 22.21 1.08 -14.48
N ARG A 2 20.90 1.14 -14.69
CA ARG A 2 19.92 0.98 -13.61
C ARG A 2 19.77 -0.51 -13.32
N VAL A 3 19.98 -0.90 -12.06
CA VAL A 3 19.68 -2.26 -11.60
C VAL A 3 18.28 -2.21 -11.01
N VAL A 4 17.36 -2.97 -11.59
CA VAL A 4 16.02 -3.21 -11.03
C VAL A 4 16.11 -4.52 -10.27
N VAL A 5 15.99 -4.47 -8.95
CA VAL A 5 15.91 -5.66 -8.09
C VAL A 5 14.42 -5.96 -7.89
N GLY A 6 13.91 -6.99 -8.56
CA GLY A 6 12.57 -7.53 -8.31
C GLY A 6 12.65 -8.63 -7.26
N PHE A 7 11.86 -8.50 -6.19
CA PHE A 7 11.75 -9.52 -5.15
C PHE A 7 10.55 -10.43 -5.45
N LEU A 8 10.78 -11.71 -5.71
CA LEU A 8 9.74 -12.75 -5.70
C LEU A 8 9.86 -13.51 -4.37
N HIS A 9 8.79 -13.48 -3.58
CA HIS A 9 8.74 -14.08 -2.26
C HIS A 9 8.41 -15.58 -2.36
N PHE A 10 9.41 -16.44 -2.15
CA PHE A 10 9.19 -17.81 -1.69
C PHE A 10 10.09 -18.06 -0.49
N GLY A 11 9.50 -18.62 0.56
CA GLY A 11 10.05 -18.69 1.91
C GLY A 11 11.50 -19.21 2.00
N VAL A 12 12.23 -18.55 2.90
CA VAL A 12 13.42 -19.05 3.61
C VAL A 12 14.57 -19.56 2.73
N ALA A 13 15.30 -18.64 2.09
CA ALA A 13 16.74 -18.77 1.85
C ALA A 13 17.35 -17.42 1.44
N TRP A 14 18.30 -16.91 2.23
CA TRP A 14 19.13 -15.79 1.84
C TRP A 14 20.11 -16.26 0.76
N ILE A 15 19.98 -15.76 -0.48
CA ILE A 15 21.02 -15.91 -1.49
C ILE A 15 21.74 -14.57 -1.62
N ALA A 16 22.98 -14.52 -1.13
CA ALA A 16 23.93 -13.46 -1.45
C ALA A 16 24.62 -13.80 -2.77
N LEU A 17 24.41 -13.00 -3.82
CA LEU A 17 25.25 -13.03 -5.01
C LEU A 17 26.38 -12.02 -4.84
N ALA A 18 27.54 -12.51 -4.39
CA ALA A 18 28.77 -11.75 -4.40
C ALA A 18 29.28 -11.62 -5.84
N SER A 19 29.06 -10.47 -6.48
CA SER A 19 29.97 -10.05 -7.55
C SER A 19 31.30 -9.69 -6.88
N TRP A 20 32.33 -10.48 -7.13
CA TRP A 20 33.70 -10.19 -6.74
C TRP A 20 34.14 -8.85 -7.33
N CYS A 21 34.09 -7.80 -6.52
CA CYS A 21 34.94 -6.63 -6.69
C CYS A 21 35.97 -6.66 -5.56
N ALA A 22 37.23 -6.56 -5.96
CA ALA A 22 38.37 -6.46 -5.07
C ALA A 22 38.22 -5.26 -4.11
N SER A 23 38.72 -5.45 -2.88
CA SER A 23 38.90 -4.44 -1.83
C SER A 23 37.65 -3.68 -1.37
N SER A 24 36.93 -4.23 -0.39
CA SER A 24 35.95 -3.48 0.41
C SER A 24 36.65 -2.75 1.55
N SER A 25 37.06 -1.49 1.32
CA SER A 25 37.27 -0.56 2.43
C SER A 25 35.91 -0.20 3.04
N ALA A 26 35.85 0.07 4.35
CA ALA A 26 34.65 0.44 5.09
C ALA A 26 33.99 1.78 4.66
N GLU A 27 34.48 2.39 3.58
CA GLU A 27 33.99 3.65 3.02
C GLU A 27 32.85 3.45 1.98
N GLY A 28 32.54 2.20 1.60
CA GLY A 28 31.50 1.87 0.61
C GLY A 28 30.10 1.62 1.15
N VAL A 29 29.94 1.43 2.47
CA VAL A 29 28.63 1.13 3.10
C VAL A 29 27.89 2.43 3.50
N SER A 30 28.59 3.56 3.61
CA SER A 30 28.04 4.84 4.08
C SER A 30 27.14 5.59 3.09
N LYS A 31 26.90 5.04 1.88
CA LYS A 31 26.09 5.65 0.81
C LYS A 31 24.92 4.79 0.33
N MET A 32 24.63 3.69 1.01
CA MET A 32 23.51 2.84 0.63
C MET A 32 22.23 3.33 1.30
N ASP A 33 21.27 3.78 0.49
CA ASP A 33 19.95 4.15 0.98
C ASP A 33 19.13 2.88 1.22
N ILE A 34 18.71 2.67 2.46
CA ILE A 34 17.86 1.55 2.86
C ILE A 34 16.41 2.05 2.84
N TYR A 35 15.52 1.25 2.27
CA TYR A 35 14.11 1.54 2.17
C TYR A 35 13.31 0.44 2.86
N GLU A 36 12.24 0.82 3.55
CA GLU A 36 11.23 -0.08 4.08
C GLU A 36 9.84 0.33 3.62
N PHE A 37 8.90 -0.61 3.59
CA PHE A 37 7.51 -0.29 3.27
C PHE A 37 6.90 0.59 4.36
N GLU A 38 6.07 1.55 3.92
CA GLU A 38 5.28 2.33 4.84
C GLU A 38 4.25 1.45 5.55
N SER A 39 4.00 1.75 6.83
CA SER A 39 3.09 0.94 7.66
C SER A 39 1.64 1.02 7.20
N TRP A 40 1.27 2.12 6.53
CA TRP A 40 -0.09 2.30 6.02
C TRP A 40 -0.41 1.41 4.83
N VAL A 41 0.59 0.82 4.17
CA VAL A 41 0.40 -0.03 2.98
C VAL A 41 -0.52 -1.21 3.30
N SER A 42 -0.35 -1.86 4.46
CA SER A 42 -1.23 -2.95 4.91
C SER A 42 -2.69 -2.54 5.07
N CYS A 43 -2.95 -1.27 5.42
CA CYS A 43 -4.31 -0.75 5.63
C CYS A 43 -5.12 -0.67 4.34
N LEU A 44 -4.44 -0.55 3.20
CA LEU A 44 -5.04 -0.40 1.89
C LEU A 44 -4.90 -1.66 1.02
N ASP A 45 -4.52 -2.78 1.63
CA ASP A 45 -4.45 -4.08 0.96
C ASP A 45 -5.85 -4.45 0.42
N PRO A 46 -6.00 -4.63 -0.92
CA PRO A 46 -7.26 -5.03 -1.53
C PRO A 46 -7.59 -6.51 -1.30
N GLU A 47 -6.61 -7.34 -0.93
CA GLU A 47 -6.83 -8.77 -0.76
C GLU A 47 -7.76 -9.04 0.44
N PRO A 48 -8.68 -10.02 0.32
CA PRO A 48 -9.64 -10.29 1.37
C PRO A 48 -8.97 -10.92 2.60
N VAL A 49 -9.37 -10.47 3.78
CA VAL A 49 -8.98 -11.09 5.06
C VAL A 49 -9.90 -12.26 5.35
N THR A 50 -9.32 -13.41 5.67
CA THR A 50 -10.03 -14.62 6.12
C THR A 50 -9.56 -15.00 7.52
N CYS A 51 -10.48 -15.24 8.46
CA CYS A 51 -10.15 -15.67 9.82
C CYS A 51 -10.66 -17.09 10.08
N GLU A 52 -9.78 -17.99 10.52
CA GLU A 52 -10.12 -19.39 10.80
C GLU A 52 -11.11 -19.53 11.96
N ASN A 53 -10.92 -18.70 12.99
CA ASN A 53 -11.77 -18.67 14.16
C ASN A 53 -12.64 -17.41 14.15
N GLN A 54 -13.94 -17.58 14.28
CA GLN A 54 -14.92 -16.47 14.30
C GLN A 54 -15.18 -15.92 15.70
N LYS A 55 -14.65 -16.56 16.75
CA LYS A 55 -14.70 -16.07 18.13
C LYS A 55 -13.53 -15.14 18.39
N GLY A 56 -13.79 -14.04 19.07
CA GLY A 56 -12.80 -12.99 19.31
C GLY A 56 -12.91 -11.87 18.29
N LYS A 57 -11.94 -10.95 18.32
CA LYS A 57 -11.95 -9.74 17.50
C LYS A 57 -10.55 -9.41 17.00
N HIS A 58 -10.52 -8.73 15.87
CA HIS A 58 -9.36 -8.02 15.33
C HIS A 58 -9.82 -6.62 14.89
N ALA A 59 -8.88 -5.77 14.49
CA ALA A 59 -9.18 -4.47 13.88
C ALA A 59 -8.83 -4.49 12.40
N SER A 60 -9.54 -3.70 11.60
CA SER A 60 -9.29 -3.52 10.17
C SER A 60 -9.57 -2.07 9.79
N TYR A 61 -8.85 -1.55 8.80
CA TYR A 61 -9.04 -0.20 8.29
C TYR A 61 -10.16 -0.16 7.25
N ASN A 62 -11.21 0.60 7.54
CA ASN A 62 -12.30 0.81 6.61
C ASN A 62 -11.93 1.93 5.63
N ARG A 63 -11.62 1.51 4.40
CA ARG A 63 -11.22 2.40 3.29
C ARG A 63 -12.28 3.43 2.91
N THR A 64 -13.55 3.18 3.21
CA THR A 64 -14.68 4.07 2.88
C THR A 64 -14.86 5.18 3.91
N THR A 65 -14.66 4.87 5.18
CA THR A 65 -14.78 5.86 6.28
C THR A 65 -13.44 6.53 6.59
N GLY A 66 -12.32 5.88 6.26
CA GLY A 66 -10.99 6.31 6.63
C GLY A 66 -10.65 6.02 8.10
N GLU A 67 -11.34 5.06 8.73
CA GLU A 67 -11.25 4.77 10.17
C GLU A 67 -10.95 3.28 10.44
N CYS A 68 -10.28 3.02 11.56
CA CYS A 68 -10.08 1.67 12.07
C CYS A 68 -11.31 1.18 12.84
N GLU A 69 -11.79 -0.01 12.50
CA GLU A 69 -12.99 -0.61 13.08
C GLU A 69 -12.71 -2.03 13.57
N GLU A 70 -13.44 -2.46 14.60
CA GLU A 70 -13.38 -3.86 15.05
C GLU A 70 -14.16 -4.78 14.10
N ARG A 71 -13.64 -5.99 13.94
CA ARG A 71 -14.22 -7.09 13.17
C ARG A 71 -14.14 -8.37 13.97
N ASN A 72 -15.05 -9.30 13.70
CA ASN A 72 -15.06 -10.59 14.37
C ASN A 72 -14.01 -11.51 13.77
N GLY A 73 -13.39 -12.29 14.65
CA GLY A 73 -12.49 -13.38 14.30
C GLY A 73 -11.03 -13.13 14.69
N THR A 74 -10.30 -14.24 14.81
CA THR A 74 -8.88 -14.34 15.17
C THR A 74 -8.19 -15.34 14.25
N GLU A 75 -6.86 -15.38 14.28
CA GLU A 75 -6.06 -16.24 13.38
C GLU A 75 -6.41 -15.92 11.92
N CYS A 76 -6.30 -14.61 11.60
CA CYS A 76 -6.62 -14.09 10.29
C CYS A 76 -5.39 -14.17 9.38
N GLY A 77 -5.65 -14.47 8.10
CA GLY A 77 -4.69 -14.45 7.01
C GLY A 77 -5.36 -13.98 5.72
N GLY A 78 -4.70 -14.15 4.58
CA GLY A 78 -5.12 -13.52 3.33
C GLY A 78 -4.51 -12.12 3.24
N GLY A 79 -5.33 -11.10 3.02
CA GLY A 79 -4.86 -9.71 3.00
C GLY A 79 -4.31 -9.21 4.34
N GLU A 80 -3.46 -8.21 4.29
CA GLU A 80 -2.73 -7.62 5.43
C GLU A 80 -3.52 -6.54 6.18
N ASN A 81 -4.75 -6.20 5.72
CA ASN A 81 -5.61 -5.23 6.40
C ASN A 81 -6.34 -5.82 7.62
N HIS A 82 -5.57 -6.45 8.50
CA HIS A 82 -6.02 -6.97 9.78
C HIS A 82 -4.95 -6.74 10.85
N PHE A 83 -5.38 -6.30 12.02
CA PHE A 83 -4.51 -5.90 13.12
C PHE A 83 -5.02 -6.51 14.42
N GLU A 84 -4.12 -6.80 15.35
CA GLU A 84 -4.49 -7.41 16.64
C GLU A 84 -5.57 -6.61 17.39
N ASN A 85 -5.50 -5.28 17.32
CA ASN A 85 -6.43 -4.40 18.01
C ASN A 85 -6.47 -3.00 17.35
N LEU A 86 -7.43 -2.17 17.79
CA LEU A 86 -7.62 -0.81 17.28
C LEU A 86 -6.39 0.08 17.44
N LEU A 87 -5.59 -0.12 18.50
CA LEU A 87 -4.39 0.69 18.73
C LEU A 87 -3.33 0.40 17.68
N MET A 88 -3.10 -0.87 17.35
CA MET A 88 -2.18 -1.25 16.28
C MET A 88 -2.67 -0.78 14.91
N CYS A 89 -3.97 -0.92 14.63
CA CYS A 89 -4.55 -0.39 13.39
C CYS A 89 -4.32 1.13 13.27
N LYS A 90 -4.65 1.91 14.30
CA LYS A 90 -4.45 3.38 14.29
C LYS A 90 -2.99 3.75 14.08
N LYS A 91 -2.08 3.10 14.83
CA LYS A 91 -0.64 3.32 14.67
C LYS A 91 -0.16 3.07 13.24
N SER A 92 -0.72 2.09 12.54
CA SER A 92 -0.35 1.78 11.16
C SER A 92 -1.06 2.67 10.13
N CYS A 93 -2.32 3.05 10.38
CA CYS A 93 -3.24 3.59 9.37
C CYS A 93 -3.64 5.06 9.58
N ASP A 94 -3.19 5.73 10.65
CA ASP A 94 -3.51 7.15 10.87
C ASP A 94 -2.97 8.02 9.73
N ASP A 95 -1.78 7.69 9.21
CA ASP A 95 -1.15 8.34 8.06
C ASP A 95 -1.58 7.76 6.70
N ALA A 96 -2.48 6.77 6.69
CA ALA A 96 -2.99 6.22 5.44
C ALA A 96 -3.76 7.28 4.66
N PRO A 97 -3.76 7.20 3.31
CA PRO A 97 -4.71 7.93 2.49
C PRO A 97 -6.13 7.83 3.06
N LYS A 98 -6.84 8.96 3.02
CA LYS A 98 -8.26 9.05 3.37
C LYS A 98 -9.09 9.15 2.08
N PRO A 99 -10.41 8.88 2.13
CA PRO A 99 -11.27 9.05 0.97
C PRO A 99 -11.13 10.48 0.40
N PRO A 100 -11.06 10.65 -0.93
CA PRO A 100 -11.26 9.63 -1.96
C PRO A 100 -10.06 8.72 -2.24
N CYS A 101 -8.85 9.09 -1.81
CA CYS A 101 -7.60 8.44 -2.20
C CYS A 101 -7.37 7.05 -1.60
N SER A 102 -8.18 6.62 -0.64
CA SER A 102 -8.17 5.25 -0.10
C SER A 102 -9.15 4.32 -0.79
N LEU A 103 -10.07 4.84 -1.59
CA LEU A 103 -11.10 4.03 -2.23
C LEU A 103 -10.49 3.28 -3.42
N GLU A 104 -10.95 2.05 -3.66
CA GLU A 104 -10.62 1.36 -4.91
C GLU A 104 -11.26 2.06 -6.11
N VAL A 105 -10.73 1.80 -7.30
CA VAL A 105 -11.38 2.26 -8.54
C VAL A 105 -12.77 1.62 -8.68
N ASP A 106 -13.78 2.44 -8.97
CA ASP A 106 -15.13 1.97 -9.32
C ASP A 106 -15.48 2.42 -10.74
N TYR A 107 -15.50 1.44 -11.65
CA TYR A 107 -15.82 1.62 -13.06
C TYR A 107 -17.28 2.02 -13.29
N GLY A 108 -18.15 1.86 -12.30
CA GLY A 108 -19.59 2.08 -12.41
C GLY A 108 -20.29 1.01 -13.25
N VAL A 109 -21.61 1.12 -13.35
CA VAL A 109 -22.46 0.11 -14.04
C VAL A 109 -22.93 0.54 -15.43
N GLY A 110 -22.57 1.74 -15.86
CA GLY A 110 -22.96 2.28 -17.17
C GLY A 110 -22.18 1.65 -18.34
N ARG A 111 -22.44 2.14 -19.56
CA ARG A 111 -21.80 1.65 -20.80
C ARG A 111 -21.07 2.76 -21.58
N ALA A 112 -20.92 3.94 -20.98
CA ALA A 112 -20.11 4.99 -21.57
C ALA A 112 -18.62 4.60 -21.50
N ASN A 113 -17.81 5.17 -22.39
CA ASN A 113 -16.36 5.09 -22.31
C ASN A 113 -15.84 6.49 -21.97
N MET A 114 -15.87 6.86 -20.69
CA MET A 114 -15.43 8.17 -20.23
C MET A 114 -14.02 8.04 -19.63
N PRO A 115 -12.96 8.54 -20.28
CA PRO A 115 -11.62 8.53 -19.70
C PRO A 115 -11.60 9.38 -18.43
N ARG A 116 -11.24 8.76 -17.31
CA ARG A 116 -11.12 9.37 -16.00
C ARG A 116 -9.81 8.98 -15.35
N TRP A 117 -9.50 9.59 -14.22
CA TRP A 117 -8.33 9.29 -13.42
C TRP A 117 -8.74 8.81 -12.04
N TYR A 118 -7.99 7.87 -11.49
CA TYR A 118 -8.14 7.42 -10.11
C TYR A 118 -6.76 7.32 -9.47
N PHE A 119 -6.69 7.40 -8.15
CA PHE A 119 -5.49 7.13 -7.38
C PHE A 119 -5.38 5.62 -7.13
N ASP A 120 -4.32 5.01 -7.66
CA ASP A 120 -3.95 3.63 -7.42
C ASP A 120 -3.10 3.56 -6.14
N THR A 121 -3.66 2.93 -5.10
CA THR A 121 -3.03 2.78 -3.79
C THR A 121 -1.88 1.77 -3.80
N THR A 122 -1.87 0.82 -4.75
CA THR A 122 -0.81 -0.19 -4.90
C THR A 122 0.46 0.43 -5.47
N ASN A 123 0.32 1.42 -6.35
CA ASN A 123 1.45 2.13 -6.96
C ASN A 123 1.70 3.53 -6.36
N ALA A 124 0.79 4.00 -5.51
CA ALA A 124 0.73 5.37 -5.00
C ALA A 124 0.76 6.43 -6.13
N THR A 125 0.03 6.17 -7.22
CA THR A 125 0.03 7.03 -8.42
C THR A 125 -1.35 7.22 -9.03
N CYS A 126 -1.56 8.36 -9.68
CA CYS A 126 -2.77 8.60 -10.46
C CYS A 126 -2.72 7.93 -11.84
N GLU A 127 -3.63 7.01 -12.08
CA GLU A 127 -3.77 6.22 -13.30
C GLU A 127 -5.08 6.52 -14.05
N LYS A 128 -5.13 6.18 -15.33
CA LYS A 128 -6.35 6.34 -16.15
C LYS A 128 -7.23 5.11 -16.05
N PHE A 129 -8.53 5.31 -16.03
CA PHE A 129 -9.52 4.24 -16.19
C PHE A 129 -10.68 4.68 -17.08
N SER A 130 -11.48 3.72 -17.54
CA SER A 130 -12.70 3.98 -18.32
C SER A 130 -13.92 3.90 -17.43
N TYR A 131 -14.51 5.06 -17.12
CA TYR A 131 -15.71 5.15 -16.30
C TYR A 131 -16.98 4.97 -17.14
N GLY A 132 -17.88 4.12 -16.67
CA GLY A 132 -19.14 3.77 -17.33
C GLY A 132 -20.19 4.89 -17.35
N GLY A 133 -19.99 5.97 -16.60
CA GLY A 133 -20.86 7.16 -16.60
C GLY A 133 -22.02 7.15 -15.59
N VAL A 134 -22.20 6.05 -14.85
CA VAL A 134 -23.29 5.86 -13.86
C VAL A 134 -22.70 5.16 -12.64
N THR A 135 -23.15 5.54 -11.43
CA THR A 135 -22.63 5.08 -10.12
C THR A 135 -21.14 5.39 -9.97
N GLY A 136 -20.32 4.53 -9.39
CA GLY A 136 -18.94 4.88 -9.07
C GLY A 136 -18.78 5.37 -7.64
N ASN A 137 -17.55 5.74 -7.32
CA ASN A 137 -17.19 6.41 -6.08
C ASN A 137 -16.38 7.68 -6.37
N ASN A 138 -15.93 8.36 -5.30
CA ASN A 138 -15.23 9.64 -5.42
C ASN A 138 -13.77 9.53 -5.86
N ASN A 139 -13.19 8.32 -5.98
CA ASN A 139 -11.89 8.12 -6.60
C ASN A 139 -12.04 8.13 -8.14
N ASN A 140 -12.51 9.27 -8.65
CA ASN A 140 -12.89 9.49 -10.04
C ASN A 140 -12.70 10.98 -10.37
N PHE A 141 -11.57 11.29 -10.99
CA PHE A 141 -11.13 12.65 -11.30
C PHE A 141 -11.18 12.89 -12.81
N GLU A 142 -11.42 14.13 -13.23
CA GLU A 142 -11.49 14.50 -14.65
C GLU A 142 -10.10 14.59 -15.28
N SER A 143 -9.07 14.88 -14.48
CA SER A 143 -7.70 15.05 -14.96
C SER A 143 -6.65 14.43 -14.03
N LYS A 144 -5.47 14.11 -14.60
CA LYS A 144 -4.31 13.66 -13.80
C LYS A 144 -3.90 14.68 -12.77
N GLN A 145 -3.96 15.96 -13.13
CA GLN A 145 -3.55 17.05 -12.27
C GLN A 145 -4.48 17.17 -11.06
N GLU A 146 -5.79 17.03 -11.27
CA GLU A 146 -6.77 17.00 -10.17
C GLU A 146 -6.47 15.83 -9.22
N CYS A 147 -6.35 14.61 -9.75
CA CYS A 147 -6.01 13.44 -8.95
C CYS A 147 -4.70 13.65 -8.16
N ASN A 148 -3.63 14.12 -8.82
CA ASN A 148 -2.36 14.37 -8.16
C ASN A 148 -2.48 15.46 -7.09
N ASN A 149 -3.24 16.53 -7.34
CA ASN A 149 -3.41 17.60 -6.35
C ASN A 149 -4.17 17.10 -5.11
N THR A 150 -5.13 16.19 -5.30
CA THR A 150 -5.93 15.61 -4.21
C THR A 150 -5.20 14.49 -3.45
N CYS A 151 -4.45 13.64 -4.16
CA CYS A 151 -3.90 12.39 -3.63
C CYS A 151 -2.36 12.31 -3.65
N ASN A 152 -1.63 13.41 -3.79
CA ASN A 152 -0.17 13.39 -3.65
C ASN A 152 0.26 13.14 -2.20
N GLY A 153 1.59 13.00 -2.02
CA GLY A 153 2.21 12.95 -0.70
C GLY A 153 2.39 11.54 -0.14
N PHE A 154 1.93 10.52 -0.86
CA PHE A 154 2.09 9.12 -0.48
C PHE A 154 3.24 8.46 -1.25
N SER A 155 4.04 7.69 -0.53
CA SER A 155 5.10 6.82 -1.08
C SER A 155 4.95 5.46 -0.42
N LEU A 156 5.10 4.39 -1.19
CA LEU A 156 5.06 3.02 -0.64
C LEU A 156 6.28 2.71 0.23
N LEU A 157 7.38 3.44 0.00
CA LEU A 157 8.67 3.21 0.65
C LEU A 157 9.11 4.45 1.40
N LYS A 158 9.67 4.25 2.59
CA LYS A 158 10.38 5.28 3.35
C LYS A 158 11.84 4.97 3.49
N LYS A 159 12.66 6.02 3.43
CA LYS A 159 14.09 5.92 3.64
C LYS A 159 14.39 5.74 5.13
N VAL A 160 15.11 4.69 5.46
CA VAL A 160 15.54 4.38 6.82
C VAL A 160 16.97 4.87 7.01
N ASN A 161 17.19 5.66 8.05
CA ASN A 161 18.54 6.05 8.46
C ASN A 161 19.11 4.96 9.37
N VAL A 162 20.06 4.18 8.85
CA VAL A 162 20.77 3.16 9.63
C VAL A 162 22.06 3.75 10.15
N THR A 163 22.15 3.88 11.47
CA THR A 163 23.40 4.23 12.16
C THR A 163 24.13 2.93 12.49
N ILE A 164 25.28 2.70 11.87
CA ILE A 164 26.17 1.60 12.23
C ILE A 164 27.04 2.12 13.38
N ASN A 165 26.79 1.62 14.59
CA ASN A 165 27.63 1.86 15.78
C ASN A 165 28.77 0.85 15.87
#